data_AF-A0A382ZN28-F1
#
_entry.id   AF-A0A382ZN28-F1
#
_cell.length_a   1.000
_cell.length_b   1.000
_cell.length_c   1.000
_cell.angle_alpha   90.00
_cell.angle_beta   90.00
_cell.angle_gamma   90.00
#
_symmetry.space_group_name_H-M   'P 1'
#
loop_
_entity.id
_entity.type
_entity.pdbx_description
1 polymer ?
#
loop_
_entity_poly.entity_id
_entity_poly.type
_entity_poly.pdbx_seq_one_letter_code
_entity_poly.pdbx_strand_id
1 'polypeptide(L)'
;DAKEPRVFEGELPLLRQDIERLSDEFYAIHIRCETKGQTERLQEIFQEWPDVRFGLGSLHRGFTFPQAKLAVLNDHEIFSRQKRRYRYRRFRQAAAISNYGALQRGDFVVHIDHGIGRYGGIRRLSIGGRDHDCLNVTYQGQDKLFIPVEQLDRLRKYSSSEGEAPLLSKLGGTAWEKLKERTREEIFKMASELMKLYAERKARPGVSFSADGPMHREMEAAFPFQETPDQLRTMDEVKQDMESPHPMDRLVCGDV
;
A
#
# COMPACT_ATOMS: atom_id res chain seq x y z
N ASP A 1 -42.44 17.77 10.79
CA ASP A 1 -41.04 18.05 10.45
C ASP A 1 -40.11 17.10 11.16
N ALA A 2 -39.08 16.63 10.44
CA ALA A 2 -38.03 15.82 11.02
C ALA A 2 -37.21 16.67 11.99
N LYS A 3 -36.96 16.12 13.19
CA LYS A 3 -36.12 16.76 14.21
C LYS A 3 -34.75 16.10 14.23
N GLU A 4 -33.73 16.90 14.53
CA GLU A 4 -32.38 16.37 14.71
C GLU A 4 -32.35 15.39 15.89
N PRO A 5 -31.61 14.28 15.76
CA PRO A 5 -31.44 13.32 16.85
C PRO A 5 -30.51 13.91 17.90
N ARG A 6 -30.57 13.34 19.11
CA ARG A 6 -29.64 13.69 20.18
C ARG A 6 -28.23 13.18 19.81
N VAL A 7 -27.20 13.96 20.12
CA VAL A 7 -25.80 13.54 19.94
C VAL A 7 -25.36 12.78 21.18
N PHE A 8 -24.75 11.61 21.00
CA PHE A 8 -24.45 10.69 22.10
C PHE A 8 -22.97 10.67 22.52
N GLU A 9 -22.07 11.20 21.70
CA GLU A 9 -20.63 11.32 22.01
C GLU A 9 -19.92 10.04 22.49
N GLY A 10 -20.42 8.86 22.11
CA GLY A 10 -19.88 7.58 22.58
C GLY A 10 -20.39 7.15 23.96
N GLU A 11 -21.24 7.94 24.61
CA GLU A 11 -21.86 7.60 25.89
C GLU A 11 -23.02 6.62 25.71
N LEU A 12 -22.69 5.32 25.78
CA LEU A 12 -23.67 4.24 25.70
C LEU A 12 -24.82 4.33 26.72
N PRO A 13 -24.62 4.82 27.97
CA PRO A 13 -25.74 5.00 28.91
C PRO A 13 -26.77 6.03 28.43
N LEU A 14 -26.33 7.14 27.83
CA LEU A 14 -27.24 8.15 27.28
C LEU A 14 -28.02 7.61 26.09
N LEU A 15 -27.38 6.80 25.26
CA LEU A 15 -28.03 6.13 24.13
C LEU A 15 -29.09 5.12 24.60
N ARG A 16 -28.80 4.34 25.66
CA ARG A 16 -29.78 3.42 26.26
C ARG A 16 -31.02 4.17 26.75
N GLN A 17 -30.82 5.24 27.52
CA GLN A 17 -31.91 6.06 28.04
C GLN A 17 -32.78 6.66 26.91
N ASP A 18 -32.16 7.07 25.80
CA ASP A 18 -32.92 7.62 24.67
C ASP A 18 -33.67 6.55 23.87
N ILE A 19 -33.10 5.35 23.73
CA ILE A 19 -33.78 4.19 23.13
C ILE A 19 -34.98 3.76 23.99
N GLU A 20 -34.82 3.68 25.30
CA GLU A 20 -35.92 3.38 26.23
C GLU A 20 -37.04 4.41 26.11
N ARG A 21 -36.71 5.71 26.14
CA ARG A 21 -37.67 6.79 25.93
C ARG A 21 -38.40 6.67 24.60
N LEU A 22 -37.68 6.43 23.50
CA LEU A 22 -38.28 6.28 22.17
C LEU A 22 -39.16 5.02 22.08
N SER A 23 -38.76 3.94 22.74
CA SER A 23 -39.55 2.70 22.84
C SER A 23 -40.84 2.92 23.63
N ASP A 24 -40.78 3.61 24.77
CA ASP A 24 -41.94 3.96 25.60
C ASP A 24 -42.92 4.88 24.84
N GLU A 25 -42.40 5.75 23.97
CA GLU A 25 -43.20 6.59 23.08
C GLU A 25 -43.75 5.85 21.83
N PHE A 26 -43.45 4.55 21.69
CA PHE A 26 -43.81 3.66 20.58
C PHE A 26 -43.20 4.06 19.22
N TYR A 27 -41.94 4.50 19.20
CA TYR A 27 -41.22 4.74 17.96
C TYR A 27 -40.67 3.46 17.35
N ALA A 28 -40.75 3.34 16.02
CA ALA A 28 -39.94 2.39 15.26
C ALA A 28 -38.50 2.90 15.19
N ILE A 29 -37.57 2.17 15.80
CA ILE A 29 -36.15 2.57 15.88
C ILE A 29 -35.35 1.81 14.84
N HIS A 30 -34.65 2.55 13.97
CA HIS A 30 -33.77 2.02 12.95
C HIS A 30 -32.35 2.54 13.15
N ILE A 31 -31.38 1.65 13.27
CA ILE A 31 -29.97 2.00 13.32
C ILE A 31 -29.32 1.63 11.99
N ARG A 32 -28.75 2.62 11.31
CA ARG A 32 -28.05 2.44 10.04
C ARG A 32 -26.55 2.46 10.25
N CYS A 33 -25.88 1.44 9.73
CA CYS A 33 -24.44 1.26 9.86
C CYS A 33 -23.78 1.23 8.48
N GLU A 34 -22.57 1.76 8.37
CA GLU A 34 -21.84 1.76 7.10
C GLU A 34 -21.19 0.42 6.78
N THR A 35 -20.80 -0.33 7.83
CA THR A 35 -20.09 -1.59 7.69
C THR A 35 -20.84 -2.75 8.35
N LYS A 36 -20.61 -3.95 7.81
CA LYS A 36 -21.16 -5.19 8.37
C LYS A 36 -20.66 -5.44 9.79
N GLY A 37 -19.37 -5.22 10.06
CA GLY A 37 -18.77 -5.41 11.39
C GLY A 37 -19.36 -4.47 12.45
N GLN A 38 -19.64 -3.20 12.11
CA GLN A 38 -20.35 -2.31 13.03
C GLN A 38 -21.79 -2.73 13.28
N THR A 39 -22.46 -3.26 12.25
CA THR A 39 -23.82 -3.80 12.38
C THR A 39 -23.85 -4.97 13.37
N GLU A 40 -22.95 -5.94 13.20
CA GLU A 40 -22.84 -7.12 14.06
C GLU A 40 -22.52 -6.72 15.52
N ARG A 41 -21.58 -5.77 15.73
CA ARG A 41 -21.25 -5.25 17.07
C ARG A 41 -22.42 -4.55 17.76
N LEU A 42 -23.15 -3.70 17.03
CA LEU A 42 -24.29 -2.98 17.60
C LEU A 42 -25.45 -3.94 17.90
N GLN A 43 -25.66 -4.97 17.08
CA GLN A 43 -26.63 -6.02 17.37
C GLN A 43 -26.33 -6.77 18.67
N GLU A 44 -25.05 -7.02 18.97
CA GLU A 44 -24.63 -7.64 20.23
C GLU A 44 -24.87 -6.73 21.44
N ILE A 45 -24.52 -5.44 21.34
CA ILE A 45 -24.70 -4.46 22.43
C ILE A 45 -26.18 -4.23 22.77
N PHE A 46 -27.04 -4.25 21.75
CA PHE A 46 -28.48 -3.94 21.86
C PHE A 46 -29.36 -5.18 21.78
N GLN A 47 -28.82 -6.37 22.03
CA GLN A 47 -29.56 -7.63 22.02
C GLN A 47 -30.76 -7.62 23.00
N GLU A 48 -30.69 -6.80 24.04
CA GLU A 48 -31.75 -6.60 25.04
C GLU A 48 -33.01 -5.90 24.48
N TRP A 49 -32.92 -5.24 23.32
CA TRP A 49 -34.04 -4.53 22.67
C TRP A 49 -34.34 -5.09 21.27
N PRO A 50 -35.19 -6.12 21.16
CA PRO A 50 -35.49 -6.78 19.88
C PRO A 50 -36.24 -5.88 18.87
N ASP A 51 -36.83 -4.79 19.35
CA ASP A 51 -37.59 -3.85 18.51
C ASP A 51 -36.70 -2.89 17.72
N VAL A 52 -35.39 -2.84 18.01
CA VAL A 52 -34.43 -2.03 17.27
C VAL A 52 -33.99 -2.75 15.99
N ARG A 53 -34.24 -2.12 14.84
CA ARG A 53 -33.90 -2.69 13.53
C ARG A 53 -32.56 -2.18 13.02
N PHE A 54 -31.63 -3.09 12.82
CA PHE A 54 -30.32 -2.79 12.25
C PHE A 54 -30.31 -3.00 10.74
N GLY A 55 -29.56 -2.19 10.01
CA GLY A 55 -29.32 -2.46 8.59
C GLY A 55 -28.24 -1.61 7.97
N LEU A 56 -27.69 -2.10 6.87
CA LEU A 56 -26.66 -1.40 6.12
C LEU A 56 -27.23 -0.15 5.43
N GLY A 57 -26.52 0.96 5.52
CA GLY A 57 -26.88 2.20 4.85
C GLY A 57 -26.05 3.38 5.35
N SER A 58 -25.61 4.23 4.42
CA SER A 58 -24.90 5.48 4.77
C SER A 58 -25.90 6.63 4.79
N LEU A 59 -26.09 7.21 5.96
CA LEU A 59 -26.83 8.47 6.13
C LEU A 59 -25.84 9.57 6.52
N HIS A 60 -26.12 10.83 6.18
CA HIS A 60 -25.27 11.95 6.62
C HIS A 60 -25.53 12.32 8.09
N ARG A 61 -26.79 12.21 8.53
CA ARG A 61 -27.25 12.44 9.90
C ARG A 61 -28.47 11.57 10.17
N GLY A 62 -28.67 11.19 11.42
CA GLY A 62 -29.91 10.60 11.89
C GLY A 62 -31.03 11.64 11.94
N PHE A 63 -32.25 11.20 12.25
CA PHE A 63 -33.40 12.07 12.47
C PHE A 63 -34.51 11.34 13.22
N THR A 64 -35.36 12.10 13.89
CA THR A 64 -36.64 11.61 14.41
C THR A 64 -37.79 12.24 13.63
N PHE A 65 -38.80 11.45 13.33
CA PHE A 65 -40.00 11.88 12.62
C PHE A 65 -41.24 11.58 13.47
N PRO A 66 -41.63 12.51 14.35
CA PRO A 66 -42.70 12.28 15.32
C PRO A 66 -44.04 11.90 14.69
N GLN A 67 -44.36 12.45 13.51
CA GLN A 67 -45.63 12.20 12.83
C GLN A 67 -45.81 10.73 12.42
N ALA A 68 -44.72 10.03 12.08
CA ALA A 68 -44.76 8.60 11.74
C ALA A 68 -44.18 7.70 12.84
N LYS A 69 -43.90 8.27 14.03
CA LYS A 69 -43.20 7.59 15.12
C LYS A 69 -41.97 6.81 14.64
N LEU A 70 -41.09 7.47 13.89
CA LEU A 70 -39.90 6.86 13.32
C LEU A 70 -38.64 7.54 13.87
N ALA A 71 -37.69 6.77 14.37
CA ALA A 71 -36.38 7.24 14.77
C ALA A 71 -35.31 6.52 13.94
N VAL A 72 -34.47 7.29 13.24
CA VAL A 72 -33.35 6.76 12.46
C VAL A 72 -32.06 7.30 13.05
N LEU A 73 -31.25 6.40 13.60
CA LEU A 73 -29.96 6.72 14.20
C LEU A 73 -28.82 6.20 13.31
N ASN A 74 -27.65 6.83 13.44
CA ASN A 74 -26.48 6.54 12.64
C ASN A 74 -25.31 6.12 13.51
N ASP A 75 -24.51 5.18 13.03
CA ASP A 75 -23.36 4.64 13.76
C ASP A 75 -22.34 5.72 14.19
N HIS A 76 -22.05 6.70 13.33
CA HIS A 76 -21.08 7.75 13.63
C HIS A 76 -21.56 8.83 14.60
N GLU A 77 -22.88 9.02 14.73
CA GLU A 77 -23.46 9.93 15.76
C GLU A 77 -23.48 9.26 17.13
N ILE A 78 -23.64 7.93 17.15
CA ILE A 78 -23.54 7.11 18.35
C ILE A 78 -22.10 7.12 18.90
N PHE A 79 -21.09 7.01 18.01
CA PHE A 79 -19.68 6.90 18.40
C PHE A 79 -18.85 8.18 18.16
N SER A 80 -19.48 9.32 17.86
CA SER A 80 -18.82 10.60 17.56
C SER A 80 -17.65 10.54 16.56
N ARG A 81 -17.80 9.75 15.50
CA ARG A 81 -16.77 9.59 14.47
C ARG A 81 -16.95 10.65 13.39
N GLN A 82 -16.20 11.75 13.45
CA GLN A 82 -16.18 12.73 12.36
C GLN A 82 -15.67 12.08 11.06
N LYS A 83 -16.50 12.14 10.02
CA LYS A 83 -16.22 11.58 8.70
C LYS A 83 -15.15 12.40 7.96
N ARG A 84 -13.86 12.18 8.23
CA ARG A 84 -12.80 12.64 7.32
C ARG A 84 -12.72 11.69 6.12
N ARG A 85 -13.35 12.08 5.01
CA ARG A 85 -13.11 11.45 3.70
C ARG A 85 -11.66 11.73 3.29
N TYR A 86 -10.72 10.87 3.68
CA TYR A 86 -9.44 10.82 3.00
C TYR A 86 -9.69 10.31 1.58
N ARG A 87 -9.48 11.18 0.59
CA ARG A 87 -9.41 10.74 -0.81
C ARG A 87 -8.15 9.89 -0.93
N TYR A 88 -8.34 8.58 -0.85
CA TYR A 88 -7.28 7.62 -1.15
C TYR A 88 -6.79 7.88 -2.57
N ARG A 89 -5.57 8.39 -2.72
CA ARG A 89 -4.87 8.29 -4.00
C ARG A 89 -4.62 6.79 -4.17
N ARG A 90 -5.34 6.17 -5.10
CA ARG A 90 -4.97 4.83 -5.57
C ARG A 90 -3.52 4.92 -6.03
N PHE A 91 -2.60 4.40 -5.23
CA PHE A 91 -1.35 3.93 -5.79
C PHE A 91 -1.76 2.83 -6.76
N ARG A 92 -1.64 3.12 -8.07
CA ARG A 92 -1.64 2.06 -9.07
C ARG A 92 -0.59 1.07 -8.56
N GLN A 93 -1.01 -0.19 -8.33
CA GLN A 93 -0.15 -1.34 -8.08
C GLN A 93 1.23 -1.03 -8.63
N ALA A 94 2.25 -0.97 -7.77
CA ALA A 94 3.62 -0.59 -8.10
C ALA A 94 3.92 -0.99 -9.54
N ALA A 95 3.70 -0.05 -10.46
CA ALA A 95 3.82 -0.32 -11.88
C ALA A 95 5.32 -0.45 -12.02
N ALA A 96 5.77 -1.71 -12.08
CA ALA A 96 7.16 -2.14 -12.06
C ALA A 96 8.03 -1.03 -12.61
N ILE A 97 8.70 -0.28 -11.71
CA ILE A 97 9.25 1.08 -11.90
C ILE A 97 9.51 1.34 -13.38
N SER A 98 8.45 1.75 -14.09
CA SER A 98 8.49 2.01 -15.53
C SER A 98 8.67 3.51 -15.72
N ASN A 99 9.39 4.11 -14.78
CA ASN A 99 9.90 5.45 -14.93
C ASN A 99 11.14 5.35 -15.83
N TYR A 100 10.90 5.00 -17.09
CA TYR A 100 11.80 5.30 -18.18
C TYR A 100 11.84 6.82 -18.30
N GLY A 101 12.60 7.45 -17.40
CA GLY A 101 12.82 8.88 -17.43
C GLY A 101 13.32 9.24 -18.81
N ALA A 102 12.64 10.18 -19.48
CA ALA A 102 13.01 10.63 -20.81
C ALA A 102 14.52 10.89 -20.86
N LEU A 103 15.23 10.11 -21.68
CA LEU A 103 16.68 10.22 -21.81
C LEU A 103 17.03 11.59 -22.38
N GLN A 104 17.77 12.39 -21.61
CA GLN A 104 18.26 13.69 -22.04
C GLN A 104 19.72 13.60 -22.46
N ARG A 105 20.12 14.41 -23.46
CA ARG A 105 21.52 14.47 -23.88
C ARG A 105 22.39 14.80 -22.67
N GLY A 106 23.42 13.99 -22.46
CA GLY A 106 24.32 14.10 -21.32
C GLY A 106 24.01 13.13 -20.19
N ASP A 107 22.84 12.50 -20.15
CA ASP A 107 22.51 11.45 -19.18
C ASP A 107 23.48 10.27 -19.30
N PHE A 108 23.79 9.66 -18.15
CA PHE A 108 24.50 8.39 -18.12
C PHE A 108 23.54 7.24 -18.39
N VAL A 109 24.01 6.27 -19.18
CA VAL A 109 23.25 5.10 -19.59
C VAL A 109 24.09 3.86 -19.43
N VAL A 110 23.44 2.73 -19.15
CA VAL A 110 24.07 1.42 -19.04
C VAL A 110 23.60 0.57 -20.20
N HIS A 111 24.54 0.12 -21.03
CA HIS A 111 24.30 -0.91 -22.03
C HIS A 111 24.66 -2.28 -21.46
N ILE A 112 23.82 -3.29 -21.70
CA ILE A 112 24.00 -4.64 -21.13
C ILE A 112 25.37 -5.27 -21.42
N ASP A 113 25.94 -5.02 -22.61
CA ASP A 113 27.23 -5.61 -23.02
C ASP A 113 28.42 -4.67 -22.90
N HIS A 114 28.19 -3.36 -22.93
CA HIS A 114 29.26 -2.38 -23.10
C HIS A 114 29.46 -1.49 -21.87
N GLY A 115 28.57 -1.60 -20.88
CA GLY A 115 28.66 -0.87 -19.63
C GLY A 115 28.19 0.57 -19.74
N ILE A 116 28.78 1.41 -18.91
CA ILE A 116 28.32 2.78 -18.67
C ILE A 116 28.84 3.72 -19.77
N GLY A 117 27.93 4.39 -20.45
CA GLY A 117 28.19 5.40 -21.45
C GLY A 117 27.42 6.68 -21.18
N ARG A 118 27.67 7.71 -21.99
CA ARG A 118 26.97 9.00 -21.95
C ARG A 118 26.11 9.16 -23.19
N TYR A 119 24.82 9.40 -23.00
CA TYR A 119 23.87 9.54 -24.09
C TYR A 119 24.07 10.86 -24.85
N GLY A 120 24.26 10.75 -26.17
CA GLY A 120 24.53 11.85 -27.09
C GLY A 120 23.33 12.24 -27.97
N GLY A 121 22.16 11.64 -27.78
CA GLY A 121 20.96 11.88 -28.59
C GLY A 121 20.74 10.85 -29.70
N ILE A 122 19.62 11.00 -30.42
CA ILE A 122 19.30 10.22 -31.61
C ILE A 122 20.00 10.83 -32.83
N ARG A 123 20.52 9.99 -33.72
CA ARG A 123 21.04 10.34 -35.04
C ARG A 123 20.48 9.39 -36.09
N ARG A 124 20.14 9.94 -37.25
CA ARG A 124 19.78 9.17 -38.44
C ARG A 124 21.05 8.75 -39.19
N LEU A 125 21.18 7.46 -39.47
CA LEU A 125 22.29 6.87 -40.21
C LEU A 125 21.75 6.11 -41.41
N SER A 126 22.28 6.38 -42.60
CA SER A 126 21.97 5.62 -43.80
C SER A 126 22.90 4.41 -43.90
N ILE A 127 22.38 3.21 -43.66
CA ILE A 127 23.12 1.95 -43.76
C ILE A 127 22.44 1.09 -44.83
N GLY A 128 23.18 0.68 -45.87
CA GLY A 128 22.62 -0.17 -46.93
C GLY A 128 21.49 0.49 -47.75
N GLY A 129 21.48 1.82 -47.84
CA GLY A 129 20.46 2.57 -48.58
C GLY A 129 19.13 2.76 -47.85
N ARG A 130 19.06 2.40 -46.55
CA ARG A 130 17.92 2.68 -45.67
C ARG A 130 18.37 3.54 -44.49
N ASP A 131 17.51 4.47 -44.13
CA ASP A 131 17.70 5.31 -42.95
C ASP A 131 17.30 4.56 -41.69
N HIS A 132 18.22 4.51 -40.72
CA HIS A 132 18.00 3.97 -39.39
C HIS A 132 18.18 5.08 -38.36
N ASP A 133 17.22 5.21 -37.45
CA ASP A 133 17.36 6.09 -36.30
C ASP A 133 18.10 5.32 -35.19
N CYS A 134 19.26 5.83 -34.77
CA CYS A 134 20.13 5.20 -33.79
C CYS A 134 20.41 6.15 -32.62
N LEU A 135 20.42 5.61 -31.40
CA LEU A 135 20.92 6.30 -30.22
C LEU A 135 22.44 6.34 -30.28
N ASN A 136 23.01 7.53 -30.15
CA ASN A 136 24.45 7.73 -30.02
C ASN A 136 24.84 7.70 -28.54
N VAL A 137 25.74 6.81 -28.17
CA VAL A 137 26.30 6.72 -26.81
C VAL A 137 27.81 6.84 -26.87
N THR A 138 28.38 7.74 -26.07
CA THR A 138 29.82 7.99 -26.00
C THR A 138 30.42 7.31 -24.77
N TYR A 139 31.54 6.63 -24.95
CA TYR A 139 32.24 5.85 -23.95
C TYR A 139 33.59 6.50 -23.61
N GLN A 140 34.38 5.85 -22.76
CA GLN A 140 35.73 6.30 -22.42
C GLN A 140 36.57 6.46 -23.70
N GLY A 141 37.40 7.51 -23.77
CA GLY A 141 38.24 7.78 -24.94
C GLY A 141 37.51 8.43 -26.12
N GLN A 142 36.27 8.90 -25.93
CA GLN A 142 35.41 9.48 -26.98
C GLN A 142 34.93 8.47 -28.04
N ASP A 143 35.07 7.18 -27.77
CA ASP A 143 34.55 6.12 -28.63
C ASP A 143 33.01 6.18 -28.65
N LYS A 144 32.40 5.97 -29.81
CA LYS A 144 30.95 6.09 -30.00
C LYS A 144 30.34 4.77 -30.42
N LEU A 145 29.20 4.45 -29.83
CA LEU A 145 28.35 3.34 -30.22
C LEU A 145 27.01 3.87 -30.71
N PHE A 146 26.57 3.39 -31.87
CA PHE A 146 25.26 3.69 -32.43
C PHE A 146 24.36 2.47 -32.24
N ILE A 147 23.36 2.62 -31.38
CA ILE A 147 22.42 1.56 -31.02
C ILE A 147 21.11 1.84 -31.75
N PRO A 148 20.64 0.94 -32.63
CA PRO A 148 19.35 1.11 -33.29
C PRO A 148 18.21 1.25 -32.27
N VAL A 149 17.19 2.06 -32.57
CA VAL A 149 16.05 2.26 -31.66
C VAL A 149 15.32 0.93 -31.35
N GLU A 150 15.40 -0.05 -32.24
CA GLU A 150 14.85 -1.39 -32.05
C GLU A 150 15.53 -2.17 -30.91
N GLN A 151 16.73 -1.76 -30.49
CA GLN A 151 17.52 -2.36 -29.39
C GLN A 151 17.53 -1.50 -28.13
N LEU A 152 16.55 -0.59 -27.98
CA LEU A 152 16.45 0.31 -26.83
C LEU A 152 16.30 -0.44 -25.49
N ASP A 153 15.73 -1.65 -25.51
CA ASP A 153 15.57 -2.54 -24.35
C ASP A 153 16.91 -2.94 -23.69
N ARG A 154 18.01 -2.88 -24.45
CA ARG A 154 19.38 -3.16 -23.98
C ARG A 154 20.03 -1.97 -23.28
N LEU A 155 19.38 -0.80 -23.31
CA LEU A 155 19.87 0.43 -22.73
C LEU A 155 18.98 0.88 -21.56
N ARG A 156 19.59 1.15 -20.41
CA ARG A 156 18.87 1.69 -19.25
C ARG A 156 19.52 2.99 -18.79
N LYS A 157 18.73 3.93 -18.28
CA LYS A 157 19.26 5.13 -17.63
C LYS A 157 20.03 4.70 -16.37
N TYR A 158 21.23 5.23 -16.20
CA TYR A 158 22.00 5.02 -14.98
C TYR A 158 21.40 5.87 -13.85
N SER A 159 21.17 5.24 -12.70
CA SER A 159 20.67 5.90 -11.49
C SER A 159 21.63 5.63 -10.33
N SER A 160 22.17 6.69 -9.73
CA SER A 160 22.95 6.61 -8.48
C SER A 160 22.23 7.41 -7.40
N SER A 161 22.16 6.86 -6.19
CA SER A 161 21.60 7.52 -5.00
C SER A 161 22.44 8.72 -4.54
N GLU A 162 23.73 8.75 -4.88
CA GLU A 162 24.69 9.72 -4.36
C GLU A 162 25.04 10.86 -5.33
N GLY A 163 24.44 10.85 -6.53
CA GLY A 163 24.65 11.91 -7.53
C GLY A 163 26.06 11.98 -8.13
N GLU A 164 26.96 11.07 -7.76
CA GLU A 164 28.32 11.03 -8.30
C GLU A 164 28.34 10.56 -9.77
N ALA A 165 29.19 11.19 -10.58
CA ALA A 165 29.33 10.85 -11.98
C ALA A 165 30.08 9.52 -12.14
N PRO A 166 29.50 8.51 -12.81
CA PRO A 166 30.15 7.22 -12.96
C PRO A 166 31.35 7.28 -13.92
N LEU A 167 32.30 6.37 -13.72
CA LEU A 167 33.36 6.11 -14.67
C LEU A 167 32.78 5.49 -15.95
N LEU A 168 33.05 6.12 -17.10
CA LEU A 168 32.66 5.57 -18.40
C LEU A 168 33.43 4.29 -18.69
N SER A 169 32.73 3.29 -19.23
CA SER A 169 33.32 2.03 -19.66
C SER A 169 34.10 2.21 -20.97
N LYS A 170 35.09 1.34 -21.21
CA LYS A 170 35.87 1.30 -22.46
C LYS A 170 35.22 0.33 -23.44
N LEU A 171 34.96 0.75 -24.68
CA LEU A 171 34.46 -0.14 -25.73
C LEU A 171 35.50 -1.21 -26.09
N GLY A 172 35.04 -2.46 -26.24
CA GLY A 172 35.91 -3.62 -26.51
C GLY A 172 36.80 -4.05 -25.33
N GLY A 173 36.68 -3.43 -24.16
CA GLY A 173 37.38 -3.86 -22.95
C GLY A 173 36.66 -5.00 -22.22
N THR A 174 37.42 -5.85 -21.51
CA THR A 174 36.87 -6.95 -20.70
C THR A 174 36.50 -6.54 -19.27
N ALA A 175 36.74 -5.27 -18.89
CA ALA A 175 36.49 -4.77 -17.53
C ALA A 175 35.01 -4.86 -17.14
N TRP A 176 34.10 -4.55 -18.07
CA TRP A 176 32.66 -4.64 -17.82
C TRP A 176 32.20 -6.08 -17.62
N GLU A 177 32.70 -7.01 -18.43
CA GLU A 177 32.39 -8.43 -18.29
C GLU A 177 32.89 -8.99 -16.96
N LYS A 178 34.13 -8.66 -16.57
CA LYS A 178 34.68 -9.05 -15.26
C LYS A 178 33.89 -8.46 -14.10
N LEU A 179 33.46 -7.20 -14.21
CA LEU A 179 32.62 -6.56 -13.21
C LEU A 179 31.27 -7.28 -13.10
N LYS A 180 30.60 -7.57 -14.23
CA LYS A 180 29.35 -8.34 -14.24
C LYS A 180 29.51 -9.71 -13.59
N GLU A 181 30.59 -10.41 -13.88
CA GLU A 181 30.84 -11.74 -13.30
C GLU A 181 31.02 -11.67 -11.80
N ARG A 182 31.90 -10.77 -11.33
CA ARG A 182 32.13 -10.57 -9.89
C ARG A 182 30.84 -10.17 -9.16
N THR A 183 30.07 -9.23 -9.72
CA THR A 183 28.80 -8.82 -9.12
C THR A 183 27.79 -9.98 -9.11
N ARG A 184 27.77 -10.82 -10.14
CA ARG A 184 26.93 -12.03 -10.16
C ARG A 184 27.32 -12.98 -9.03
N GLU A 185 28.61 -13.26 -8.84
CA GLU A 185 29.10 -14.10 -7.75
C GLU A 185 28.73 -13.54 -6.38
N GLU A 186 28.88 -12.23 -6.18
CA GLU A 186 28.50 -11.54 -4.93
C GLU A 186 26.98 -11.63 -4.68
N ILE A 187 26.14 -11.47 -5.71
CA ILE A 187 24.68 -11.66 -5.61
C ILE A 187 24.34 -13.12 -5.24
N PHE A 188 24.97 -14.11 -5.87
CA PHE A 188 24.74 -15.52 -5.54
C PHE A 188 25.15 -15.84 -4.11
N LYS A 189 26.28 -15.30 -3.65
CA LYS A 189 26.73 -15.45 -2.27
C LYS A 189 25.71 -14.86 -1.29
N MET A 190 25.26 -13.63 -1.52
CA MET A 190 24.22 -12.98 -0.70
C MET A 190 22.91 -13.80 -0.69
N ALA A 191 22.46 -14.28 -1.86
CA ALA A 191 21.26 -15.10 -1.96
C ALA A 191 21.40 -16.42 -1.18
N SER A 192 22.58 -17.05 -1.23
CA SER A 192 22.88 -18.27 -0.46
C SER A 192 22.87 -18.01 1.05
N GLU A 193 23.46 -16.89 1.50
CA GLU A 193 23.47 -16.47 2.89
C GLU A 193 22.04 -16.21 3.40
N LEU A 194 21.20 -15.52 2.61
CA LEU A 194 19.79 -15.31 2.95
C LEU A 194 19.04 -16.62 3.03
N MET A 195 19.18 -17.52 2.06
CA MET A 195 18.53 -18.85 2.11
C MET A 195 18.93 -19.63 3.35
N LYS A 196 20.23 -19.61 3.70
CA LYS A 196 20.73 -20.25 4.92
C LYS A 196 20.11 -19.64 6.18
N LEU A 197 20.05 -18.31 6.26
CA LEU A 197 19.41 -17.60 7.37
C LEU A 197 17.93 -17.98 7.52
N TYR A 198 17.17 -18.04 6.42
CA TYR A 198 15.77 -18.46 6.43
C TYR A 198 15.61 -19.92 6.87
N ALA A 199 16.47 -20.82 6.40
CA ALA A 199 16.46 -22.22 6.81
C ALA A 199 16.76 -22.37 8.32
N GLU A 200 17.77 -21.66 8.83
CA GLU A 200 18.09 -21.65 10.25
C GLU A 200 16.95 -21.08 11.10
N ARG A 201 16.31 -20.00 10.64
CA ARG A 201 15.17 -19.41 11.36
C ARG A 201 13.97 -20.35 11.40
N LYS A 202 13.66 -21.02 10.29
CA LYS A 202 12.54 -21.98 10.21
C LYS A 202 12.80 -23.25 11.03
N ALA A 203 14.06 -23.67 11.17
CA ALA A 203 14.41 -24.82 11.99
C ALA A 203 14.33 -24.54 13.50
N ARG A 204 14.47 -23.26 13.91
CA ARG A 204 14.39 -22.87 15.32
C ARG A 204 12.93 -22.73 15.76
N PRO A 205 12.56 -23.23 16.96
CA PRO A 205 11.28 -22.91 17.54
C PRO A 205 11.23 -21.42 17.91
N GLY A 206 10.14 -20.76 17.56
CA GLY A 206 9.79 -19.41 17.97
C GLY A 206 8.78 -19.41 19.12
N VAL A 207 8.27 -18.21 19.43
CA VAL A 207 7.14 -18.03 20.33
C VAL A 207 5.90 -17.81 19.49
N SER A 208 4.94 -18.72 19.61
CA SER A 208 3.62 -18.59 19.00
C SER A 208 2.73 -17.79 19.95
N PHE A 209 2.22 -16.66 19.46
CA PHE A 209 1.27 -15.84 20.19
C PHE A 209 -0.16 -16.40 20.04
N SER A 210 -1.03 -16.07 20.99
CA SER A 210 -2.46 -16.42 20.92
C SER A 210 -3.20 -15.48 19.98
N ALA A 211 -4.30 -15.96 19.41
CA ALA A 211 -5.25 -15.13 18.67
C ALA A 211 -5.81 -13.96 19.53
N ASP A 212 -6.30 -12.94 18.84
CA ASP A 212 -6.78 -11.71 19.46
C ASP A 212 -7.93 -11.93 20.46
N GLY A 213 -7.65 -11.57 21.71
CA GLY A 213 -8.63 -11.49 22.78
C GLY A 213 -9.45 -10.19 22.77
N PRO A 214 -10.47 -10.08 23.65
CA PRO A 214 -11.35 -8.90 23.71
C PRO A 214 -10.61 -7.57 23.88
N MET A 215 -9.61 -7.53 24.77
CA MET A 215 -8.81 -6.33 25.04
C MET A 215 -8.05 -5.84 23.79
N HIS A 216 -7.58 -6.76 22.93
CA HIS A 216 -6.87 -6.40 21.71
C HIS A 216 -7.83 -5.69 20.74
N ARG A 217 -9.03 -6.25 20.55
CA ARG A 217 -10.06 -5.67 19.67
C ARG A 217 -10.57 -4.32 20.18
N GLU A 218 -10.68 -4.16 21.50
CA GLU A 218 -11.02 -2.88 22.11
C GLU A 218 -9.95 -1.81 21.85
N MET A 219 -8.67 -2.19 21.99
CA MET A 219 -7.53 -1.31 21.68
C MET A 219 -7.51 -0.90 20.21
N GLU A 220 -7.71 -1.84 19.27
CA GLU A 220 -7.80 -1.55 17.84
C GLU A 220 -8.97 -0.61 17.53
N ALA A 221 -10.14 -0.86 18.13
CA ALA A 221 -11.33 -0.05 17.91
C ALA A 221 -11.23 1.38 18.48
N ALA A 222 -10.30 1.61 19.42
CA ALA A 222 -10.01 2.92 19.97
C ALA A 222 -9.18 3.79 19.01
N PHE A 223 -8.59 3.20 17.96
CA PHE A 223 -7.84 3.96 16.98
C PHE A 223 -8.79 4.83 16.13
N PRO A 224 -8.57 6.16 16.05
CA PRO A 224 -9.56 7.09 15.50
C PRO A 224 -9.55 7.18 13.97
N PHE A 225 -8.71 6.40 13.28
CA PHE A 225 -8.56 6.44 11.83
C PHE A 225 -9.05 5.14 11.20
N GLN A 226 -9.63 5.24 10.01
CA GLN A 226 -10.00 4.07 9.22
C GLN A 226 -8.77 3.56 8.47
N GLU A 227 -8.45 2.29 8.66
CA GLU A 227 -7.35 1.63 8.00
C GLU A 227 -7.61 1.48 6.49
N THR A 228 -6.54 1.63 5.73
CA THR A 228 -6.55 1.37 4.30
C THR A 228 -6.54 -0.13 4.02
N PRO A 229 -6.96 -0.59 2.82
CA PRO A 229 -6.93 -2.01 2.48
C PRO A 229 -5.55 -2.68 2.61
N ASP A 230 -4.47 -1.93 2.33
CA ASP A 230 -3.09 -2.44 2.46
C ASP A 230 -2.64 -2.52 3.92
N GLN A 231 -3.08 -1.59 4.77
CA GLN A 231 -2.87 -1.64 6.22
C GLN A 231 -3.60 -2.84 6.83
N LEU A 232 -4.88 -3.05 6.50
CA LEU A 232 -5.65 -4.21 6.97
C LEU A 232 -4.96 -5.53 6.62
N ARG A 233 -4.57 -5.70 5.36
CA ARG A 233 -3.85 -6.88 4.90
C ARG A 233 -2.52 -7.08 5.65
N THR A 234 -1.77 -6.00 5.82
CA THR A 234 -0.46 -6.05 6.50
C THR A 234 -0.62 -6.43 7.97
N MET A 235 -1.66 -5.92 8.65
CA MET A 235 -1.97 -6.30 10.03
C MET A 235 -2.30 -7.80 10.13
N ASP A 236 -3.15 -8.31 9.24
CA ASP A 236 -3.51 -9.74 9.21
C ASP A 236 -2.28 -10.63 8.96
N GLU A 237 -1.43 -10.26 8.00
CA GLU A 237 -0.19 -10.98 7.69
C GLU A 237 0.81 -10.96 8.85
N VAL A 238 0.94 -9.83 9.55
CA VAL A 238 1.77 -9.71 10.75
C VAL A 238 1.22 -10.60 11.87
N LYS A 239 -0.08 -10.56 12.15
CA LYS A 239 -0.69 -11.41 13.19
C LYS A 239 -0.49 -12.89 12.89
N GLN A 240 -0.72 -13.31 11.64
CA GLN A 240 -0.49 -14.69 11.22
C GLN A 240 0.96 -15.14 11.43
N ASP A 241 1.93 -14.26 11.14
CA ASP A 241 3.34 -14.56 11.37
C ASP A 241 3.69 -14.58 12.87
N MET A 242 3.01 -13.83 13.74
CA MET A 242 3.18 -13.90 15.20
C MET A 242 2.56 -15.17 15.81
N GLU A 243 1.44 -15.63 15.27
CA GLU A 243 0.77 -16.86 15.73
C GLU A 243 1.53 -18.13 15.28
N SER A 244 2.46 -18.00 14.32
CA SER A 244 3.30 -19.09 13.84
C SER A 244 4.23 -19.66 14.92
N PRO A 245 4.56 -20.97 14.88
CA PRO A 245 5.58 -21.56 15.74
C PRO A 245 7.02 -21.17 15.35
N HIS A 246 7.21 -20.41 14.26
CA HIS A 246 8.51 -19.96 13.79
C HIS A 246 8.69 -18.46 14.08
N PRO A 247 9.94 -18.00 14.35
CA PRO A 247 10.19 -16.58 14.49
C PRO A 247 9.78 -15.80 13.22
N MET A 248 8.99 -14.75 13.39
CA MET A 248 8.62 -13.83 12.30
C MET A 248 9.85 -13.13 11.71
N ASP A 249 9.85 -12.93 10.39
CA ASP A 249 10.79 -12.07 9.67
C ASP A 249 10.10 -11.32 8.53
N ARG A 250 9.38 -10.24 8.89
CA ARG A 250 8.63 -9.42 7.94
C ARG A 250 9.14 -7.99 7.96
N LEU A 251 9.36 -7.43 6.78
CA LEU A 251 9.63 -6.02 6.58
C LEU A 251 8.37 -5.34 6.04
N VAL A 252 7.87 -4.35 6.77
CA VAL A 252 6.76 -3.49 6.32
C VAL A 252 7.35 -2.16 5.88
N CYS A 253 7.21 -1.83 4.59
CA CYS A 253 7.65 -0.55 4.04
C CYS A 253 6.44 0.37 3.89
N GLY A 254 6.45 1.50 4.62
CA GLY A 254 5.48 2.58 4.48
C GLY A 254 6.15 3.88 4.04
N ASP A 255 5.35 4.80 3.50
CA ASP A 255 5.74 6.20 3.28
C ASP A 255 5.14 7.07 4.40
N VAL A 256 5.77 8.21 4.72
CA VAL A 256 5.41 9.08 5.87
C VAL A 256 4.40 10.16 5.49
#